data_AF-A0A7V4GZM5-F1
#
_entry.id   AF-A0A7V4GZM5-F1
#
_cell.length_a   1.000
_cell.length_b   1.000
_cell.length_c   1.000
_cell.angle_alpha   90.00
_cell.angle_beta   90.00
_cell.angle_gamma   90.00
#
_symmetry.space_group_name_H-M   'P 1'
#
loop_
_entity.id
_entity.type
_entity.pdbx_description
1 polymer ?
#
loop_
_entity_poly.entity_id
_entity_poly.type
_entity_poly.pdbx_seq_one_letter_code
_entity_poly.pdbx_strand_id
1 'polypeptide(L)'
;MNAAPEARPAPPTAALDAAFAALARYDHGSGRGALQPIDDAVATTTLDAALRAALEARLVAVLRAPASAVAREFACEKLARIGGPDAVPALAALLADPDLAHAAAHALRAIPGEAASRALRQSLEWLSGLPLVGAIAALGQRRDAASGAALAGLLGHAEECVATAAVAALGEIGTVTAARELQAFLARVPQTIRPALADACLVCAERDGCDLTTCSQGAPVSERCCPSFQTCELRAVVEYLGVPAQTPRYRGGGRPAAMQGAISIDPVLCIRCLRCTAACRLKGHGAMQPGPLIGEGCTSCGACVTVCPTGALRSVRESWPPKGVLRVPPQPLPPQRAWAFEPAQIAMVPAAGGVYELLDENGAVLAIGSGPDLRAALKERYAADAARAVRFRWEADEQYSMRESELLQRHLARFGRLPPLHVEDDLY
;
A
#
# COMPACT_ATOMS: atom_id res chain seq x y z
N MET A 1 3.89 -0.77 37.93
CA MET A 1 5.22 -1.26 37.50
C MET A 1 4.98 -2.61 36.86
N ASN A 2 4.81 -2.66 35.54
CA ASN A 2 4.63 -3.94 34.85
C ASN A 2 6.02 -4.54 34.62
N ALA A 3 6.27 -5.69 35.23
CA ALA A 3 7.47 -6.48 34.99
C ALA A 3 7.58 -6.75 33.49
N ALA A 4 8.77 -6.53 32.93
CA ALA A 4 9.09 -6.99 31.59
C ALA A 4 8.87 -8.51 31.55
N PRO A 5 8.35 -9.08 30.46
CA PRO A 5 8.23 -10.53 30.34
C PRO A 5 9.62 -11.14 30.51
N GLU A 6 9.79 -11.98 31.55
CA GLU A 6 11.02 -12.74 31.74
C GLU A 6 11.29 -13.55 30.46
N ALA A 7 12.48 -13.35 29.88
CA ALA A 7 12.90 -14.09 28.70
C ALA A 7 12.88 -15.59 29.05
N ARG A 8 12.03 -16.36 28.36
CA ARG A 8 12.01 -17.81 28.53
C ARG A 8 13.42 -18.36 28.23
N PRO A 9 13.99 -19.17 29.13
CA PRO A 9 15.30 -19.76 28.89
C PRO A 9 15.25 -20.65 27.63
N ALA A 10 16.36 -20.69 26.89
CA ALA A 10 16.48 -21.57 25.73
C ALA A 10 16.20 -23.03 26.14
N PRO A 11 15.50 -23.80 25.30
CA PRO A 11 15.20 -25.19 25.62
C PRO A 11 16.48 -26.01 25.74
N PRO A 12 16.52 -27.05 26.61
CA PRO A 12 17.67 -27.93 26.72
C PRO A 12 17.99 -28.61 25.38
N THR A 13 19.27 -28.80 25.05
CA THR A 13 19.73 -29.42 23.79
C THR A 13 19.04 -30.75 23.50
N ALA A 14 18.86 -31.60 24.52
CA ALA A 14 18.18 -32.89 24.38
C ALA A 14 16.70 -32.77 23.93
N ALA A 15 15.99 -31.74 24.40
CA ALA A 15 14.60 -31.49 24.01
C ALA A 15 14.53 -31.01 22.55
N LEU A 16 15.51 -30.20 22.12
CA LEU A 16 15.62 -29.76 20.75
C LEU A 16 15.94 -30.93 19.81
N ASP A 17 16.83 -31.84 20.22
CA ASP A 17 17.17 -33.02 19.44
C ASP A 17 16.00 -33.98 19.26
N ALA A 18 15.23 -34.22 20.32
CA ALA A 18 13.99 -34.99 20.23
C ALA A 18 12.98 -34.32 19.28
N ALA A 19 12.85 -32.99 19.33
CA ALA A 19 11.93 -32.26 18.47
C ALA A 19 12.31 -32.33 16.98
N PHE A 20 13.60 -32.25 16.64
CA PHE A 20 14.04 -32.43 15.25
C PHE A 20 13.92 -33.89 14.77
N ALA A 21 14.11 -34.87 15.66
CA ALA A 21 13.83 -36.27 15.34
C ALA A 21 12.33 -36.50 15.09
N ALA A 22 11.45 -35.81 15.84
CA ALA A 22 10.02 -35.79 15.60
C ALA A 22 9.68 -35.10 14.28
N LEU A 23 10.32 -33.95 13.98
CA LEU A 23 10.15 -33.22 12.72
C LEU A 23 10.48 -34.09 11.50
N ALA A 24 11.53 -34.90 11.57
CA ALA A 24 11.92 -35.80 10.49
C ALA A 24 10.84 -36.86 10.14
N ARG A 25 9.93 -37.15 11.08
CA ARG A 25 8.80 -38.09 10.91
C ARG A 25 7.45 -37.37 10.89
N TYR A 26 7.46 -36.04 10.91
CA TYR A 26 6.25 -35.24 11.02
C TYR A 26 5.48 -35.29 9.71
N ASP A 27 4.18 -35.53 9.80
CA ASP A 27 3.31 -35.60 8.63
C ASP A 27 1.87 -35.20 8.99
N HIS A 28 0.97 -35.22 8.01
CA HIS A 28 -0.45 -34.92 8.16
C HIS A 28 -1.05 -35.69 9.36
N GLY A 29 -1.70 -34.96 10.27
CA GLY A 29 -2.30 -35.52 11.49
C GLY A 29 -1.35 -35.63 12.69
N SER A 30 -0.06 -35.33 12.52
CA SER A 30 0.89 -35.31 13.64
C SER A 30 0.62 -34.17 14.62
N GLY A 31 0.69 -34.45 15.92
CA GLY A 31 0.49 -33.47 16.98
C GLY A 31 1.59 -32.39 17.03
N ARG A 32 1.21 -31.11 17.02
CA ARG A 32 2.15 -29.96 17.03
C ARG A 32 3.02 -29.87 18.29
N GLY A 33 2.58 -30.44 19.41
CA GLY A 33 3.28 -30.34 20.70
C GLY A 33 4.71 -30.87 20.68
N ALA A 34 5.01 -31.89 19.86
CA ALA A 34 6.35 -32.45 19.74
C ALA A 34 7.38 -31.49 19.10
N LEU A 35 6.89 -30.47 18.37
CA LEU A 35 7.73 -29.47 17.71
C LEU A 35 7.90 -28.19 18.54
N GLN A 36 7.18 -28.07 19.66
CA GLN A 36 7.22 -26.88 20.52
C GLN A 36 8.64 -26.46 20.94
N PRO A 37 9.58 -27.37 21.25
CA PRO A 37 10.95 -26.96 21.55
C PRO A 37 11.65 -26.22 20.40
N ILE A 38 11.33 -26.52 19.14
CA ILE A 38 11.86 -25.78 17.99
C ILE A 38 11.27 -24.38 17.95
N ASP A 39 9.96 -24.25 18.14
CA ASP A 39 9.28 -22.95 18.17
C ASP A 39 9.83 -22.03 19.28
N ASP A 40 10.05 -22.61 20.46
CA ASP A 40 10.63 -21.90 21.61
C ASP A 40 12.08 -21.49 21.35
N ALA A 41 12.90 -22.37 20.77
CA ALA A 41 14.29 -22.05 20.43
C ALA A 41 14.36 -20.94 19.37
N VAL A 42 13.50 -20.97 18.36
CA VAL A 42 13.40 -19.93 17.33
C VAL A 42 12.99 -18.57 17.94
N ALA A 43 12.15 -18.56 18.97
CA ALA A 43 11.71 -17.32 19.62
C ALA A 43 12.83 -16.64 20.43
N THR A 44 13.86 -17.37 20.87
CA THR A 44 14.96 -16.85 21.70
C THR A 44 16.22 -16.47 20.90
N THR A 45 16.26 -16.71 19.59
CA THR A 45 17.47 -16.48 18.76
C THR A 45 17.91 -15.03 18.63
N THR A 46 17.05 -14.06 18.95
CA THR A 46 17.30 -12.62 18.74
C THR A 46 18.58 -12.12 19.42
N LEU A 47 19.04 -12.80 20.50
CA LEU A 47 20.22 -12.42 21.27
C LEU A 47 21.38 -13.44 21.15
N ASP A 48 21.22 -14.52 20.39
CA ASP A 48 22.22 -15.59 20.26
C ASP A 48 22.45 -15.99 18.79
N ALA A 49 23.51 -15.43 18.21
CA ALA A 49 23.89 -15.68 16.82
C ALA A 49 24.36 -17.13 16.57
N ALA A 50 24.95 -17.78 17.58
CA ALA A 50 25.44 -19.16 17.44
C ALA A 50 24.26 -20.14 17.43
N LEU A 51 23.29 -19.96 18.32
CA LEU A 51 22.04 -20.72 18.31
C LEU A 51 21.26 -20.49 17.02
N ARG A 52 21.19 -19.24 16.53
CA ARG A 52 20.54 -18.93 15.25
C ARG A 52 21.16 -19.72 14.10
N ALA A 53 22.49 -19.70 13.98
CA ALA A 53 23.22 -20.41 12.93
C ALA A 53 23.04 -21.94 13.04
N ALA A 54 23.08 -22.50 14.25
CA ALA A 54 22.87 -23.92 14.47
C ALA A 54 21.44 -24.36 14.09
N LEU A 55 20.41 -23.59 14.46
CA LEU A 55 19.03 -23.87 14.08
C LEU A 55 18.82 -23.73 12.58
N GLU A 56 19.37 -22.68 11.96
CA GLU A 56 19.35 -22.48 10.51
C GLU A 56 19.90 -23.70 9.77
N ALA A 57 21.08 -24.18 10.15
CA ALA A 57 21.70 -25.36 9.54
C ALA A 57 20.83 -26.62 9.67
N ARG A 58 20.20 -26.85 10.82
CA ARG A 58 19.31 -28.00 11.04
C ARG A 58 18.02 -27.92 10.22
N LEU A 59 17.41 -26.73 10.13
CA LEU A 59 16.21 -26.53 9.32
C LEU A 59 16.51 -26.68 7.83
N VAL A 60 17.66 -26.19 7.37
CA VAL A 60 18.14 -26.42 5.99
C VAL A 60 18.36 -27.91 5.72
N ALA A 61 18.88 -28.67 6.69
CA ALA A 61 19.00 -30.12 6.55
C ALA A 61 17.64 -30.81 6.40
N VAL A 62 16.60 -30.35 7.09
CA VAL A 62 15.22 -30.85 6.92
C VAL A 62 14.70 -30.59 5.50
N LEU A 63 14.96 -29.42 4.93
CA LEU A 63 14.55 -29.11 3.55
C LEU A 63 15.22 -30.02 2.50
N ARG A 64 16.46 -30.46 2.75
CA ARG A 64 17.25 -31.32 1.85
C ARG A 64 16.97 -32.81 2.06
N ALA A 65 16.44 -33.20 3.20
CA ALA A 65 16.12 -34.58 3.52
C ALA A 65 14.80 -35.02 2.85
N PRO A 66 14.59 -36.34 2.65
CA PRO A 66 13.30 -36.89 2.23
C PRO A 66 12.28 -36.81 3.38
N ALA A 67 11.76 -35.61 3.62
CA ALA A 67 10.73 -35.33 4.63
C ALA A 67 9.39 -35.01 3.94
N SER A 68 8.28 -35.17 4.69
CA SER A 68 6.95 -34.83 4.19
C SER A 68 6.87 -33.36 3.76
N ALA A 69 5.86 -33.02 2.94
CA ALA A 69 5.61 -31.63 2.56
C ALA A 69 5.40 -30.75 3.81
N VAL A 70 4.59 -31.20 4.78
CA VAL A 70 4.30 -30.45 6.01
C VAL A 70 5.54 -30.23 6.88
N ALA A 71 6.44 -31.21 6.97
CA ALA A 71 7.70 -31.04 7.70
C ALA A 71 8.60 -29.99 7.02
N ARG A 72 8.65 -29.98 5.69
CA ARG A 72 9.42 -29.00 4.91
C ARG A 72 8.78 -27.61 4.95
N GLU A 73 7.45 -27.51 4.92
CA GLU A 73 6.72 -26.25 5.14
C GLU A 73 7.00 -25.66 6.52
N PHE A 74 6.97 -26.49 7.57
CA PHE A 74 7.32 -26.06 8.92
C PHE A 74 8.75 -25.50 8.95
N ALA A 75 9.70 -26.16 8.29
CA ALA A 75 11.07 -25.67 8.21
C ALA A 75 11.17 -24.34 7.45
N CYS A 76 10.46 -24.17 6.32
CA CYS A 76 10.35 -22.90 5.60
C CYS A 76 9.77 -21.79 6.50
N GLU A 77 8.73 -22.07 7.28
CA GLU A 77 8.12 -21.11 8.21
C GLU A 77 9.14 -20.60 9.25
N LYS A 78 9.94 -21.52 9.83
CA LYS A 78 10.98 -21.12 10.80
C LYS A 78 12.13 -20.38 10.13
N LEU A 79 12.56 -20.80 8.95
CA LEU A 79 13.58 -20.09 8.17
C LEU A 79 13.13 -18.70 7.72
N ALA A 80 11.84 -18.47 7.50
CA ALA A 80 11.32 -17.12 7.27
C ALA A 80 11.58 -16.18 8.46
N ARG A 81 11.68 -16.71 9.68
CA ARG A 81 11.89 -15.93 10.90
C ARG A 81 13.37 -15.77 11.28
N ILE A 82 14.19 -16.80 11.07
CA ILE A 82 15.59 -16.83 11.54
C ILE A 82 16.65 -17.06 10.46
N GLY A 83 16.23 -17.37 9.23
CA GLY A 83 17.13 -17.76 8.14
C GLY A 83 18.01 -16.60 7.67
N GLY A 84 19.19 -16.96 7.20
CA GLY A 84 20.19 -16.09 6.62
C GLY A 84 20.55 -16.51 5.19
N PRO A 85 21.69 -16.04 4.65
CA PRO A 85 22.10 -16.32 3.29
C PRO A 85 22.36 -17.81 3.02
N ASP A 86 22.69 -18.61 4.05
CA ASP A 86 23.02 -20.03 3.90
C ASP A 86 21.78 -20.89 3.62
N ALA A 87 20.61 -20.44 4.06
CA ALA A 87 19.34 -21.09 3.75
C ALA A 87 18.84 -20.84 2.32
N VAL A 88 19.32 -19.77 1.66
CA VAL A 88 18.79 -19.31 0.35
C VAL A 88 18.87 -20.39 -0.73
N PRO A 89 20.00 -21.12 -0.94
CA PRO A 89 20.06 -22.12 -1.99
C PRO A 89 19.07 -23.28 -1.78
N ALA A 90 18.85 -23.69 -0.53
CA ALA A 90 17.92 -24.76 -0.20
C ALA A 90 16.46 -24.33 -0.45
N LEU A 91 16.11 -23.09 -0.09
CA LEU A 91 14.79 -22.54 -0.36
C LEU A 91 14.54 -22.31 -1.85
N ALA A 92 15.55 -21.82 -2.59
CA ALA A 92 15.43 -21.58 -4.03
C ALA A 92 15.15 -22.88 -4.81
N ALA A 93 15.73 -24.00 -4.38
CA ALA A 93 15.49 -25.31 -4.99
C ALA A 93 14.02 -25.78 -4.85
N LEU A 94 13.29 -25.27 -3.85
CA LEU A 94 11.89 -25.62 -3.61
C LEU A 94 10.90 -24.73 -4.38
N LEU A 95 11.37 -23.71 -5.10
CA LEU A 95 10.47 -22.78 -5.80
C LEU A 95 9.70 -23.43 -6.96
N ALA A 96 10.18 -24.52 -7.56
CA ALA A 96 9.44 -25.25 -8.59
C ALA A 96 8.48 -26.31 -8.02
N ASP A 97 8.58 -26.63 -6.73
CA ASP A 97 7.76 -27.66 -6.11
C ASP A 97 6.34 -27.11 -5.87
N PRO A 98 5.28 -27.72 -6.44
CA PRO A 98 3.93 -27.15 -6.38
C PRO A 98 3.37 -27.06 -4.95
N ASP A 99 3.80 -27.94 -4.05
CA ASP A 99 3.35 -27.95 -2.66
C ASP A 99 4.18 -26.96 -1.81
N LEU A 100 5.47 -26.81 -2.12
CA LEU A 100 6.41 -26.03 -1.30
C LEU A 100 6.75 -24.63 -1.83
N ALA A 101 6.42 -24.32 -3.09
CA ALA A 101 6.79 -23.06 -3.75
C ALA A 101 6.32 -21.83 -2.95
N HIS A 102 5.10 -21.88 -2.42
CA HIS A 102 4.55 -20.78 -1.61
C HIS A 102 5.36 -20.56 -0.32
N ALA A 103 5.62 -21.63 0.43
CA ALA A 103 6.37 -21.58 1.68
C ALA A 103 7.82 -21.13 1.45
N ALA A 104 8.45 -21.62 0.38
CA ALA A 104 9.80 -21.24 -0.01
C ALA A 104 9.91 -19.76 -0.42
N ALA A 105 8.99 -19.28 -1.28
CA ALA A 105 8.93 -17.88 -1.69
C ALA A 105 8.67 -16.96 -0.48
N HIS A 106 7.80 -17.37 0.44
CA HIS A 106 7.54 -16.66 1.69
C HIS A 106 8.79 -16.53 2.56
N ALA A 107 9.57 -17.60 2.70
CA ALA A 107 10.83 -17.58 3.45
C ALA A 107 11.88 -16.69 2.79
N LEU A 108 12.12 -16.84 1.48
CA LEU A 108 13.05 -16.00 0.72
C LEU A 108 12.66 -14.51 0.76
N ARG A 109 11.36 -14.21 0.73
CA ARG A 109 10.86 -12.84 0.94
C ARG A 109 11.31 -12.26 2.28
N ALA A 110 11.32 -13.05 3.35
CA ALA A 110 11.61 -12.58 4.69
C ALA A 110 13.12 -12.50 5.00
N ILE A 111 13.93 -13.39 4.40
CA ILE A 111 15.39 -13.44 4.63
C ILE A 111 16.05 -12.11 4.20
N PRO A 112 16.77 -11.42 5.10
CA PRO A 112 17.41 -10.15 4.76
C PRO A 112 18.59 -10.35 3.80
N GLY A 113 18.90 -9.31 3.02
CA GLY A 113 20.09 -9.27 2.17
C GLY A 113 19.89 -9.67 0.70
N GLU A 114 20.92 -9.44 -0.11
CA GLU A 114 20.84 -9.53 -1.57
C GLU A 114 20.74 -10.96 -2.10
N ALA A 115 21.22 -11.95 -1.36
CA ALA A 115 21.22 -13.35 -1.79
C ALA A 115 19.81 -13.85 -2.12
N ALA A 116 18.82 -13.56 -1.27
CA ALA A 116 17.44 -13.98 -1.48
C ALA A 116 16.79 -13.27 -2.67
N SER A 117 17.01 -11.95 -2.84
CA SER A 117 16.52 -11.21 -4.01
C SER A 117 17.12 -11.76 -5.30
N ARG A 118 18.43 -12.04 -5.32
CA ARG A 118 19.13 -12.62 -6.47
C ARG A 118 18.58 -13.99 -6.85
N ALA A 119 18.35 -14.86 -5.87
CA ALA A 119 17.78 -16.19 -6.11
C ALA A 119 16.37 -16.11 -6.72
N LEU A 120 15.52 -15.22 -6.18
CA LEU A 120 14.18 -14.97 -6.73
C LEU A 120 14.23 -14.37 -8.15
N ARG A 121 15.21 -13.49 -8.46
CA ARG A 121 15.38 -12.97 -9.83
C ARG A 121 15.78 -14.07 -10.81
N GLN A 122 16.75 -14.90 -10.42
CA GLN A 122 17.20 -16.03 -11.25
C GLN A 122 16.08 -17.04 -11.49
N SER A 123 15.15 -17.19 -10.55
CA SER A 123 14.03 -18.12 -10.70
C SER A 123 12.98 -17.67 -11.72
N LEU A 124 12.94 -16.39 -12.09
CA LEU A 124 12.00 -15.89 -13.11
C LEU A 124 12.21 -16.53 -14.49
N GLU A 125 13.41 -17.05 -14.77
CA GLU A 125 13.77 -17.60 -16.09
C GLU A 125 13.20 -19.01 -16.34
N TRP A 126 12.84 -19.74 -15.28
CA TRP A 126 12.46 -21.16 -15.38
C TRP A 126 11.19 -21.53 -14.60
N LEU A 127 10.66 -20.64 -13.78
CA LEU A 127 9.35 -20.83 -13.15
C LEU A 127 8.22 -20.51 -14.13
N SER A 128 7.09 -21.19 -13.96
CA SER A 128 5.84 -20.96 -14.69
C SER A 128 4.63 -21.03 -13.77
N GLY A 129 3.49 -20.48 -14.18
CA GLY A 129 2.24 -20.55 -13.42
C GLY A 129 2.32 -19.94 -12.01
N LEU A 130 1.69 -20.60 -11.03
CA LEU A 130 1.61 -20.11 -9.64
C LEU A 130 2.97 -19.92 -8.95
N PRO A 131 3.95 -20.83 -9.10
CA PRO A 131 5.32 -20.58 -8.64
C PRO A 131 5.95 -19.28 -9.13
N LEU A 132 5.80 -18.97 -10.43
CA LEU A 132 6.30 -17.73 -11.02
C LEU A 132 5.63 -16.51 -10.40
N VAL A 133 4.30 -16.55 -10.26
CA VAL A 133 3.52 -15.50 -9.57
C VAL A 133 4.03 -15.26 -8.15
N GLY A 134 4.32 -16.34 -7.41
CA GLY A 134 4.88 -16.27 -6.06
C GLY A 134 6.24 -15.58 -6.01
N ALA A 135 7.14 -15.92 -6.94
CA ALA A 135 8.47 -15.30 -7.03
C ALA A 135 8.40 -13.81 -7.39
N ILE A 136 7.56 -13.43 -8.36
CA ILE A 136 7.28 -12.04 -8.73
C ILE A 136 6.77 -11.25 -7.53
N ALA A 137 5.76 -11.78 -6.83
CA ALA A 137 5.18 -11.14 -5.66
C ALA A 137 6.20 -10.97 -4.53
N ALA A 138 7.09 -11.96 -4.33
CA ALA A 138 8.17 -11.87 -3.35
C ALA A 138 9.17 -10.75 -3.70
N LEU A 139 9.57 -10.59 -4.97
CA LEU A 139 10.45 -9.50 -5.42
C LEU A 139 9.81 -8.12 -5.22
N GLY A 140 8.52 -7.98 -5.55
CA GLY A 140 7.72 -6.79 -5.29
C GLY A 140 7.70 -6.42 -3.80
N GLN A 141 7.41 -7.40 -2.95
CA GLN A 141 7.31 -7.23 -1.49
C GLN A 141 8.64 -6.86 -0.85
N ARG A 142 9.74 -7.38 -1.39
CA ARG A 142 11.11 -7.01 -1.01
C ARG A 142 11.54 -5.64 -1.53
N ARG A 143 10.77 -5.04 -2.45
CA ARG A 143 11.08 -3.79 -3.14
C ARG A 143 12.42 -3.85 -3.89
N ASP A 144 12.69 -4.98 -4.54
CA ASP A 144 13.96 -5.21 -5.21
C ASP A 144 14.09 -4.37 -6.50
N ALA A 145 14.75 -3.21 -6.39
CA ALA A 145 14.92 -2.28 -7.51
C ALA A 145 15.60 -2.92 -8.74
N ALA A 146 16.51 -3.89 -8.51
CA ALA A 146 17.21 -4.61 -9.58
C ALA A 146 16.28 -5.50 -10.42
N SER A 147 15.10 -5.85 -9.90
CA SER A 147 14.09 -6.64 -10.63
C SER A 147 13.28 -5.83 -11.64
N GLY A 148 13.35 -4.49 -11.62
CA GLY A 148 12.45 -3.62 -12.39
C GLY A 148 12.39 -3.96 -13.88
N ALA A 149 13.53 -4.15 -14.54
CA ALA A 149 13.57 -4.48 -15.97
C ALA A 149 13.01 -5.87 -16.27
N ALA A 150 13.37 -6.88 -15.47
CA ALA A 150 12.87 -8.25 -15.64
C ALA A 150 11.35 -8.31 -15.46
N LEU A 151 10.82 -7.63 -14.44
CA LEU A 151 9.38 -7.56 -14.18
C LEU A 151 8.63 -6.76 -15.25
N ALA A 152 9.22 -5.69 -15.80
CA ALA A 152 8.63 -4.97 -16.93
C ALA A 152 8.46 -5.86 -18.17
N GLY A 153 9.40 -6.77 -18.41
CA GLY A 153 9.28 -7.79 -19.47
C GLY A 153 8.08 -8.73 -19.29
N LEU A 154 7.56 -8.87 -18.07
CA LEU A 154 6.42 -9.75 -17.75
C LEU A 154 5.05 -9.05 -17.82
N LEU A 155 5.01 -7.72 -18.06
CA LEU A 155 3.76 -6.96 -18.16
C LEU A 155 2.84 -7.45 -19.29
N GLY A 156 3.41 -7.95 -20.38
CA GLY A 156 2.69 -8.51 -21.53
C GLY A 156 2.60 -10.03 -21.56
N HIS A 157 2.80 -10.71 -20.43
CA HIS A 157 2.81 -12.17 -20.39
C HIS A 157 1.45 -12.76 -20.79
N ALA A 158 1.46 -13.93 -21.44
CA ALA A 158 0.25 -14.59 -21.94
C ALA A 158 -0.70 -15.03 -20.81
N GLU A 159 -0.14 -15.46 -19.68
CA GLU A 159 -0.91 -15.74 -18.47
C GLU A 159 -1.24 -14.44 -17.71
N GLU A 160 -2.53 -14.15 -17.57
CA GLU A 160 -3.03 -12.93 -16.93
C GLU A 160 -2.59 -12.78 -15.46
N CYS A 161 -2.49 -13.88 -14.72
CA CYS A 161 -2.05 -13.87 -13.33
C CYS A 161 -0.58 -13.43 -13.21
N VAL A 162 0.27 -13.79 -14.17
CA VAL A 162 1.69 -13.39 -14.22
C VAL A 162 1.80 -11.91 -14.55
N ALA A 163 1.08 -11.43 -15.56
CA ALA A 163 1.06 -10.02 -15.93
C ALA A 163 0.52 -9.13 -14.80
N THR A 164 -0.55 -9.57 -14.12
CA THR A 164 -1.11 -8.89 -12.94
C THR A 164 -0.12 -8.84 -11.78
N ALA A 165 0.58 -9.94 -11.51
CA ALA A 165 1.62 -9.98 -10.49
C ALA A 165 2.78 -9.04 -10.81
N ALA A 166 3.19 -8.95 -12.09
CA ALA A 166 4.25 -8.05 -12.54
C ALA A 166 3.86 -6.57 -12.36
N VAL A 167 2.62 -6.20 -12.71
CA VAL A 167 2.06 -4.86 -12.45
C VAL A 167 2.14 -4.53 -10.96
N ALA A 168 1.62 -5.41 -10.10
CA ALA A 168 1.64 -5.21 -8.66
C ALA A 168 3.07 -5.10 -8.11
N ALA A 169 3.98 -5.98 -8.54
CA ALA A 169 5.36 -5.99 -8.07
C ALA A 169 6.13 -4.72 -8.46
N LEU A 170 5.96 -4.21 -9.69
CA LEU A 170 6.54 -2.93 -10.10
C LEU A 170 6.01 -1.75 -9.28
N GLY A 171 4.70 -1.75 -8.99
CA GLY A 171 4.09 -0.76 -8.11
C GLY A 171 4.64 -0.80 -6.68
N GLU A 172 4.88 -2.00 -6.14
CA GLU A 172 5.47 -2.20 -4.83
C GLU A 172 6.94 -1.79 -4.75
N ILE A 173 7.74 -2.10 -5.79
CA ILE A 173 9.13 -1.65 -5.92
C ILE A 173 9.21 -0.13 -5.88
N GLY A 174 8.31 0.56 -6.60
CA GLY A 174 8.09 2.00 -6.44
C GLY A 174 9.30 2.87 -6.83
N THR A 175 10.11 2.43 -7.80
CA THR A 175 11.21 3.23 -8.37
C THR A 175 10.73 4.09 -9.53
N VAL A 176 11.47 5.15 -9.87
CA VAL A 176 11.18 5.99 -11.05
C VAL A 176 11.17 5.16 -12.33
N THR A 177 12.08 4.20 -12.45
CA THR A 177 12.12 3.28 -13.58
C THR A 177 10.85 2.42 -13.65
N ALA A 178 10.46 1.78 -12.54
CA ALA A 178 9.23 1.00 -12.49
C ALA A 178 7.98 1.83 -12.83
N ALA A 179 7.91 3.07 -12.35
CA ALA A 179 6.81 3.99 -12.67
C ALA A 179 6.77 4.34 -14.17
N ARG A 180 7.93 4.56 -14.82
CA ARG A 180 8.01 4.81 -16.26
C ARG A 180 7.56 3.61 -17.09
N GLU A 181 7.98 2.41 -16.71
CA GLU A 181 7.57 1.17 -17.39
C GLU A 181 6.06 0.95 -17.26
N LEU A 182 5.50 1.13 -16.06
CA LEU A 182 4.05 1.07 -15.85
C LEU A 182 3.32 2.13 -16.70
N GLN A 183 3.82 3.37 -16.72
CA GLN A 183 3.24 4.46 -17.51
C GLN A 183 3.27 4.15 -19.02
N ALA A 184 4.36 3.59 -19.54
CA ALA A 184 4.46 3.17 -20.93
C ALA A 184 3.53 2.00 -21.26
N PHE A 185 3.29 1.12 -20.27
CA PHE A 185 2.37 0.00 -20.41
C PHE A 185 0.90 0.45 -20.42
N LEU A 186 0.52 1.49 -19.66
CA LEU A 186 -0.86 2.03 -19.58
C LEU A 186 -1.53 2.20 -20.95
N ALA A 187 -0.79 2.66 -21.96
CA ALA A 187 -1.30 2.89 -23.31
C ALA A 187 -1.78 1.62 -24.04
N ARG A 188 -1.32 0.44 -23.62
CA ARG A 188 -1.54 -0.84 -24.29
C ARG A 188 -2.07 -1.95 -23.37
N VAL A 189 -2.49 -1.62 -22.15
CA VAL A 189 -2.95 -2.61 -21.15
C VAL A 189 -4.20 -3.35 -21.65
N PRO A 190 -4.19 -4.70 -21.65
CA PRO A 190 -5.38 -5.52 -21.88
C PRO A 190 -6.48 -5.22 -20.86
N GLN A 191 -7.73 -5.15 -21.30
CA GLN A 191 -8.87 -4.77 -20.44
C GLN A 191 -8.99 -5.62 -19.15
N THR A 192 -8.55 -6.88 -19.18
CA THR A 192 -8.60 -7.80 -18.04
C THR A 192 -7.59 -7.47 -16.94
N ILE A 193 -6.46 -6.84 -17.28
CA ILE A 193 -5.39 -6.47 -16.33
C ILE A 193 -5.59 -5.04 -15.80
N ARG A 194 -6.38 -4.20 -16.49
CA ARG A 194 -6.63 -2.83 -16.04
C ARG A 194 -7.17 -2.70 -14.60
N PRO A 195 -8.04 -3.61 -14.09
CA PRO A 195 -8.41 -3.66 -12.69
C PRO A 195 -7.23 -3.66 -11.72
N ALA A 196 -6.11 -4.31 -12.07
CA ALA A 196 -4.92 -4.35 -11.22
C ALA A 196 -4.21 -2.99 -11.09
N LEU A 197 -4.60 -1.98 -11.90
CA LEU A 197 -3.95 -0.67 -11.96
C LEU A 197 -4.58 0.38 -11.05
N ALA A 198 -5.86 0.24 -10.66
CA ALA A 198 -6.51 1.26 -9.86
C ALA A 198 -7.71 0.75 -9.04
N ASP A 199 -7.67 1.04 -7.73
CA ASP A 199 -8.81 0.87 -6.82
C ASP A 199 -10.04 1.66 -7.31
N ALA A 200 -11.26 1.14 -7.07
CA ALA A 200 -12.50 1.82 -7.45
C ALA A 200 -12.57 3.27 -6.90
N CYS A 201 -11.98 3.51 -5.73
CA CYS A 201 -11.91 4.86 -5.15
C CYS A 201 -10.98 5.83 -5.91
N LEU A 202 -10.12 5.33 -6.80
CA LEU A 202 -9.16 6.15 -7.56
C LEU A 202 -9.70 6.59 -8.92
N VAL A 203 -10.79 5.97 -9.40
CA VAL A 203 -11.25 6.11 -10.81
C VAL A 203 -12.74 6.45 -10.94
N CYS A 204 -13.48 6.58 -9.83
CA CYS A 204 -14.91 6.94 -9.86
C CYS A 204 -15.15 8.33 -10.46
N ALA A 205 -16.14 8.44 -11.35
CA ALA A 205 -16.52 9.70 -12.01
C ALA A 205 -17.33 10.63 -11.08
N GLU A 206 -18.23 10.09 -10.26
CA GLU A 206 -19.09 10.84 -9.32
C GLU A 206 -18.43 11.00 -7.93
N ARG A 207 -17.11 11.17 -7.91
CA ARG A 207 -16.32 11.13 -6.67
C ARG A 207 -16.37 12.40 -5.85
N ASP A 208 -16.55 13.54 -6.50
CA ASP A 208 -16.65 14.82 -5.81
C ASP A 208 -18.12 14.99 -5.37
N GLY A 209 -18.38 15.22 -4.08
CA GLY A 209 -19.75 15.28 -3.52
C GLY A 209 -20.37 13.95 -3.04
N CYS A 210 -19.65 12.82 -3.12
CA CYS A 210 -20.15 11.52 -2.65
C CYS A 210 -20.35 11.49 -1.12
N ASP A 211 -21.57 11.17 -0.68
CA ASP A 211 -21.95 11.08 0.75
C ASP A 211 -21.45 9.81 1.47
N LEU A 212 -20.87 8.86 0.71
CA LEU A 212 -20.35 7.56 1.16
C LEU A 212 -21.39 6.59 1.76
N THR A 213 -22.65 7.01 1.90
CA THR A 213 -23.74 6.20 2.45
C THR A 213 -24.46 5.40 1.36
N THR A 214 -24.70 6.01 0.20
CA THR A 214 -25.44 5.40 -0.92
C THR A 214 -24.64 5.53 -2.20
N CYS A 215 -24.48 4.42 -2.93
CA CYS A 215 -23.77 4.43 -4.21
C CYS A 215 -24.77 4.44 -5.37
N SER A 216 -24.83 5.55 -6.09
CA SER A 216 -25.55 5.76 -7.36
C SER A 216 -25.22 4.70 -8.42
N GLN A 217 -23.96 4.26 -8.45
CA GLN A 217 -23.44 3.24 -9.34
C GLN A 217 -23.65 1.80 -8.83
N GLY A 218 -24.41 1.63 -7.74
CA GLY A 218 -24.79 0.33 -7.19
C GLY A 218 -23.63 -0.50 -6.61
N ALA A 219 -22.49 0.12 -6.28
CA ALA A 219 -21.36 -0.62 -5.72
C ALA A 219 -21.73 -1.24 -4.35
N PRO A 220 -21.39 -2.53 -4.11
CA PRO A 220 -21.64 -3.18 -2.83
C PRO A 220 -20.78 -2.56 -1.72
N VAL A 221 -21.28 -2.55 -0.48
CA VAL A 221 -20.66 -1.83 0.67
C VAL A 221 -19.18 -2.15 0.87
N SER A 222 -18.78 -3.40 0.66
CA SER A 222 -17.39 -3.88 0.77
C SER A 222 -16.44 -3.29 -0.28
N GLU A 223 -16.97 -2.76 -1.38
CA GLU A 223 -16.22 -2.21 -2.52
C GLU A 223 -16.37 -0.69 -2.63
N ARG A 224 -17.03 -0.06 -1.64
CA ARG A 224 -17.25 1.39 -1.63
C ARG A 224 -16.01 2.14 -1.15
N CYS A 225 -15.92 3.39 -1.58
CA CYS A 225 -14.92 4.34 -1.14
C CYS A 225 -14.86 4.42 0.39
N CYS A 226 -13.65 4.42 0.95
CA CYS A 226 -13.47 4.45 2.40
C CYS A 226 -13.79 5.84 3.00
N PRO A 227 -14.01 5.98 4.32
CA PRO A 227 -14.27 7.29 4.95
C PRO A 227 -13.17 8.34 4.74
N SER A 228 -11.94 7.92 4.45
CA SER A 228 -10.83 8.82 4.11
C SER A 228 -10.88 9.34 2.68
N PHE A 229 -11.93 9.03 1.91
CA PHE A 229 -12.04 9.33 0.49
C PHE A 229 -11.75 10.79 0.16
N GLN A 230 -12.33 11.72 0.90
CA GLN A 230 -12.20 13.16 0.63
C GLN A 230 -10.82 13.74 1.01
N THR A 231 -10.00 13.01 1.76
CA THR A 231 -8.68 13.45 2.27
C THR A 231 -7.54 12.49 1.87
N CYS A 232 -7.81 11.51 1.02
CA CYS A 232 -6.87 10.48 0.59
C CYS A 232 -5.69 11.10 -0.18
N GLU A 233 -4.47 10.93 0.33
CA GLU A 233 -3.26 11.45 -0.32
C GLU A 233 -2.97 10.71 -1.63
N LEU A 234 -3.25 9.40 -1.67
CA LEU A 234 -3.07 8.59 -2.88
C LEU A 234 -3.99 9.07 -4.01
N ARG A 235 -5.23 9.46 -3.68
CA ARG A 235 -6.15 10.06 -4.66
C ARG A 235 -5.56 11.32 -5.26
N ALA A 236 -5.03 12.23 -4.45
CA ALA A 236 -4.40 13.46 -4.94
C ALA A 236 -3.22 13.18 -5.89
N VAL A 237 -2.48 12.09 -5.65
CA VAL A 237 -1.43 11.61 -6.57
C VAL A 237 -2.01 11.08 -7.87
N VAL A 238 -3.04 10.23 -7.81
CA VAL A 238 -3.70 9.68 -9.00
C VAL A 238 -4.31 10.78 -9.88
N GLU A 239 -4.97 11.76 -9.26
CA GLU A 239 -5.53 12.93 -9.96
C GLU A 239 -4.44 13.76 -10.62
N TYR A 240 -3.33 14.01 -9.91
CA TYR A 240 -2.18 14.71 -10.49
C TYR A 240 -1.57 13.96 -11.68
N LEU A 241 -1.52 12.63 -11.62
CA LEU A 241 -1.05 11.78 -12.71
C LEU A 241 -2.04 11.69 -13.88
N GLY A 242 -3.30 12.11 -13.69
CA GLY A 242 -4.33 12.12 -14.73
C GLY A 242 -4.83 10.74 -15.12
N VAL A 243 -4.97 9.81 -14.15
CA VAL A 243 -5.52 8.48 -14.43
C VAL A 243 -6.98 8.62 -14.92
N PRO A 244 -7.31 8.09 -16.11
CA PRO A 244 -8.64 8.30 -16.69
C PRO A 244 -9.77 7.61 -15.89
N ALA A 245 -10.94 8.24 -15.78
CA ALA A 245 -12.10 7.70 -15.06
C ALA A 245 -12.64 6.39 -15.66
N GLN A 246 -12.38 6.14 -16.94
CA GLN A 246 -12.70 4.90 -17.65
C GLN A 246 -11.76 3.73 -17.31
N THR A 247 -10.86 3.90 -16.33
CA THR A 247 -10.00 2.81 -15.85
C THR A 247 -10.84 1.78 -15.09
N PRO A 248 -10.85 0.50 -15.52
CA PRO A 248 -11.59 -0.56 -14.85
C PRO A 248 -11.26 -0.71 -13.36
N ARG A 249 -12.30 -1.04 -12.58
CA ARG A 249 -12.26 -1.14 -11.12
C ARG A 249 -11.39 -2.31 -10.68
N TYR A 250 -10.47 -2.08 -9.74
CA TYR A 250 -9.84 -3.16 -8.97
C TYR A 250 -10.88 -3.96 -8.20
N ARG A 251 -10.82 -5.28 -8.35
CA ARG A 251 -11.44 -6.22 -7.42
C ARG A 251 -10.36 -6.71 -6.47
N GLY A 252 -10.16 -5.96 -5.39
CA GLY A 252 -9.42 -6.48 -4.26
C GLY A 252 -10.18 -7.68 -3.71
N GLY A 253 -9.68 -8.89 -3.98
CA GLY A 253 -10.26 -10.14 -3.46
C GLY A 253 -10.47 -9.98 -1.96
N GLY A 254 -11.75 -9.86 -1.57
CA GLY A 254 -12.15 -9.38 -0.26
C GLY A 254 -11.49 -10.16 0.86
N ARG A 255 -10.45 -9.59 1.46
CA ARG A 255 -10.01 -10.00 2.78
C ARG A 255 -10.80 -9.15 3.77
N PRO A 256 -11.55 -9.77 4.70
CA PRO A 256 -12.28 -9.00 5.70
C PRO A 256 -11.30 -8.14 6.49
N ALA A 257 -11.72 -6.90 6.81
CA ALA A 257 -10.93 -6.02 7.62
C ALA A 257 -10.60 -6.71 8.95
N ALA A 258 -9.32 -6.87 9.26
CA ALA A 258 -8.88 -7.42 10.53
C ALA A 258 -8.96 -6.32 11.60
N MET A 259 -9.13 -6.71 12.87
CA MET A 259 -9.10 -5.77 13.98
C MET A 259 -7.93 -6.09 14.91
N GLN A 260 -7.22 -5.05 15.32
CA GLN A 260 -6.24 -5.11 16.40
C GLN A 260 -6.60 -4.05 17.45
N GLY A 261 -7.23 -4.48 18.53
CA GLY A 261 -7.79 -3.57 19.54
C GLY A 261 -8.75 -2.58 18.90
N ALA A 262 -8.45 -1.28 19.00
CA ALA A 262 -9.31 -0.21 18.46
C ALA A 262 -8.94 0.22 17.03
N ILE A 263 -8.11 -0.57 16.33
CA ILE A 263 -7.64 -0.26 14.98
C ILE A 263 -8.22 -1.29 14.01
N SER A 264 -8.99 -0.80 13.02
CA SER A 264 -9.45 -1.55 11.85
C SER A 264 -8.36 -1.51 10.78
N ILE A 265 -8.09 -2.68 10.19
CA ILE A 265 -7.03 -2.92 9.22
C ILE A 265 -7.66 -3.44 7.94
N ASP A 266 -7.56 -2.65 6.88
CA ASP A 266 -7.99 -3.03 5.54
C ASP A 266 -6.76 -3.28 4.65
N PRO A 267 -6.37 -4.54 4.40
CA PRO A 267 -5.19 -4.86 3.62
C PRO A 267 -5.36 -4.53 2.14
N VAL A 268 -6.60 -4.40 1.65
CA VAL A 268 -6.89 -4.06 0.25
C VAL A 268 -6.46 -2.63 -0.05
N LEU A 269 -6.70 -1.71 0.89
CA LEU A 269 -6.35 -0.29 0.76
C LEU A 269 -4.85 0.00 1.01
N CYS A 270 -4.06 -0.98 1.44
CA CYS A 270 -2.68 -0.75 1.86
C CYS A 270 -1.70 -0.70 0.68
N ILE A 271 -1.24 0.50 0.32
CA ILE A 271 -0.14 0.69 -0.65
C ILE A 271 1.26 0.42 -0.09
N ARG A 272 1.34 -0.12 1.14
CA ARG A 272 2.57 -0.44 1.86
C ARG A 272 3.61 0.68 1.89
N CYS A 273 3.22 1.94 1.96
CA CYS A 273 4.14 3.09 2.06
C CYS A 273 5.05 3.08 3.31
N LEU A 274 4.85 2.14 4.24
CA LEU A 274 5.62 1.94 5.48
C LEU A 274 5.64 3.13 6.46
N ARG A 275 4.84 4.18 6.22
CA ARG A 275 4.65 5.29 7.16
C ARG A 275 4.19 4.80 8.53
N CYS A 276 3.28 3.82 8.55
CA CYS A 276 2.79 3.20 9.78
C CYS A 276 3.90 2.50 10.57
N THR A 277 4.82 1.80 9.88
CA THR A 277 5.98 1.14 10.48
C THR A 277 6.94 2.17 11.06
N ALA A 278 7.24 3.25 10.32
CA ALA A 278 8.08 4.34 10.79
C ALA A 278 7.47 5.03 12.02
N ALA A 279 6.17 5.37 12.00
CA ALA A 279 5.48 5.99 13.13
C ALA A 279 5.46 5.08 14.37
N CYS A 280 5.29 3.76 14.18
CA CYS A 280 5.33 2.80 15.28
C CYS A 280 6.72 2.72 15.94
N ARG A 281 7.81 2.78 15.15
CA ARG A 281 9.18 2.86 15.66
C ARG A 281 9.45 4.17 16.40
N LEU A 282 8.97 5.30 15.87
CA LEU A 282 9.11 6.60 16.53
C LEU A 282 8.37 6.66 17.88
N LYS A 283 7.30 5.88 18.05
CA LYS A 283 6.61 5.69 19.34
C LYS A 283 7.29 4.68 20.27
N GLY A 284 8.35 4.00 19.83
CA GLY A 284 9.12 3.05 20.64
C GLY A 284 8.46 1.69 20.83
N HIS A 285 7.45 1.32 20.03
CA HIS A 285 6.73 0.05 20.22
C HIS A 285 7.28 -1.11 19.40
N GLY A 286 7.81 -0.87 18.19
CA GLY A 286 8.31 -1.92 17.29
C GLY A 286 7.25 -2.94 16.80
N ALA A 287 5.99 -2.80 17.21
CA ALA A 287 4.92 -3.77 16.96
C ALA A 287 4.41 -3.81 15.51
N MET A 288 4.80 -2.87 14.64
CA MET A 288 4.33 -2.83 13.24
C MET A 288 5.35 -3.50 12.31
N GLN A 289 4.90 -4.41 11.46
CA GLN A 289 5.71 -5.06 10.42
C GLN A 289 5.48 -4.39 9.05
N PRO A 290 6.31 -4.66 8.01
CA PRO A 290 6.04 -4.19 6.65
C PRO A 290 4.67 -4.66 6.13
N GLY A 291 3.89 -3.73 5.61
CA GLY A 291 2.46 -3.94 5.31
C GLY A 291 1.55 -3.49 6.47
N PRO A 292 0.24 -3.69 6.38
CA PRO A 292 -0.70 -3.29 7.43
C PRO A 292 -0.77 -4.38 8.52
N LEU A 293 0.37 -4.97 8.89
CA LEU A 293 0.47 -6.08 9.83
C LEU A 293 0.89 -5.55 11.21
N ILE A 294 0.01 -5.73 12.19
CA ILE A 294 0.26 -5.33 13.57
C ILE A 294 0.57 -6.59 14.39
N GLY A 295 1.80 -6.68 14.91
CA GLY A 295 2.26 -7.76 15.76
C GLY A 295 1.96 -7.55 17.24
N GLU A 296 2.46 -8.48 18.05
CA GLU A 296 2.31 -8.49 19.51
C GLU A 296 2.95 -7.24 20.16
N GLY A 297 2.32 -6.72 21.21
CA GLY A 297 2.77 -5.49 21.91
C GLY A 297 2.16 -4.19 21.40
N CYS A 298 1.19 -4.22 20.48
CA CYS A 298 0.44 -3.04 20.07
C CYS A 298 -0.39 -2.45 21.22
N THR A 299 -0.17 -1.16 21.51
CA THR A 299 -0.90 -0.41 22.55
C THR A 299 -2.18 0.26 22.05
N SER A 300 -2.53 0.10 20.77
CA SER A 300 -3.62 0.83 20.10
C SER A 300 -3.51 2.36 20.26
N CYS A 301 -2.28 2.91 20.31
CA CYS A 301 -2.06 4.36 20.37
C CYS A 301 -2.48 5.08 19.07
N GLY A 302 -2.60 4.33 17.98
CA GLY A 302 -3.07 4.73 16.66
C GLY A 302 -2.25 5.84 15.98
N ALA A 303 -0.97 5.98 16.33
CA ALA A 303 -0.02 6.75 15.52
C ALA A 303 0.05 6.24 14.07
N CYS A 304 -0.22 4.95 13.83
CA CYS A 304 -0.29 4.38 12.49
C CYS A 304 -1.52 4.83 11.69
N VAL A 305 -2.64 5.14 12.37
CA VAL A 305 -3.87 5.66 11.75
C VAL A 305 -3.63 7.08 11.25
N THR A 306 -2.93 7.93 12.02
CA THR A 306 -2.70 9.33 11.62
C THR A 306 -1.73 9.52 10.46
N VAL A 307 -0.95 8.49 10.15
CA VAL A 307 0.02 8.53 9.05
C VAL A 307 -0.40 7.65 7.87
N CYS A 308 -1.57 7.02 7.93
CA CYS A 308 -2.06 6.16 6.85
C CYS A 308 -2.60 7.04 5.70
N PRO A 309 -1.99 7.00 4.50
CA PRO A 309 -2.41 7.87 3.39
C PRO A 309 -3.67 7.40 2.65
N THR A 310 -4.10 6.15 2.88
CA THR A 310 -5.15 5.48 2.08
C THR A 310 -6.34 5.01 2.90
N GLY A 311 -6.33 5.22 4.21
CA GLY A 311 -7.39 4.70 5.10
C GLY A 311 -7.34 3.17 5.31
N ALA A 312 -6.21 2.53 4.99
CA ALA A 312 -5.93 1.12 5.30
C ALA A 312 -5.86 0.83 6.80
N LEU A 313 -5.60 1.84 7.62
CA LEU A 313 -5.59 1.75 9.08
C LEU A 313 -6.54 2.83 9.61
N ARG A 314 -7.60 2.41 10.32
CA ARG A 314 -8.63 3.30 10.86
C ARG A 314 -8.83 3.08 12.35
N SER A 315 -9.20 4.12 13.08
CA SER A 315 -9.71 3.99 14.44
C SER A 315 -11.19 3.66 14.39
N VAL A 316 -11.63 2.71 15.23
CA VAL A 316 -13.07 2.47 15.48
C VAL A 316 -13.59 3.23 16.71
N ARG A 317 -12.74 4.03 17.38
CA ARG A 317 -13.17 4.90 18.49
C ARG A 317 -13.95 6.10 17.95
N GLU A 318 -15.10 6.39 18.56
CA GLU A 318 -15.88 7.61 18.30
C GLU A 318 -15.09 8.89 18.61
N SER A 319 -14.29 8.89 19.68
CA SER A 319 -13.40 10.01 20.04
C SER A 319 -12.00 9.81 19.47
N TRP A 320 -11.77 10.36 18.28
CA TRP A 320 -10.48 10.31 17.57
C TRP A 320 -10.11 11.68 16.98
N PRO A 321 -8.84 12.13 17.03
CA PRO A 321 -7.65 11.48 17.58
C PRO A 321 -7.46 11.68 19.11
N PRO A 322 -7.00 10.68 19.87
CA PRO A 322 -6.72 10.81 21.31
C PRO A 322 -5.62 11.84 21.63
N LYS A 323 -5.62 12.35 22.87
CA LYS A 323 -4.57 13.24 23.38
C LYS A 323 -3.20 12.52 23.31
N GLY A 324 -2.16 13.20 22.80
CA GLY A 324 -0.80 12.67 22.70
C GLY A 324 -0.48 11.88 21.41
N VAL A 325 -1.42 11.82 20.46
CA VAL A 325 -1.18 11.21 19.15
C VAL A 325 -0.17 12.03 18.34
N LEU A 326 0.71 11.33 17.62
CA LEU A 326 1.65 11.93 16.69
C LEU A 326 0.86 12.67 15.60
N ARG A 327 0.89 14.01 15.64
CA ARG A 327 0.37 14.85 14.58
C ARG A 327 1.47 15.03 13.54
N VAL A 328 1.35 14.31 12.44
CA VAL A 328 2.20 14.53 11.29
C VAL A 328 1.63 15.74 10.54
N PRO A 329 2.45 16.74 10.19
CA PRO A 329 1.99 17.83 9.35
C PRO A 329 1.38 17.28 8.05
N PRO A 330 0.32 17.90 7.52
CA PRO A 330 -0.30 17.47 6.28
C PRO A 330 0.78 17.34 5.21
N GLN A 331 0.86 16.18 4.55
CA GLN A 331 1.87 15.97 3.54
C GLN A 331 1.64 16.95 2.38
N PRO A 332 2.71 17.54 1.82
CA PRO A 332 2.57 18.34 0.61
C PRO A 332 2.01 17.43 -0.47
N LEU A 333 0.79 17.74 -0.92
CA LEU A 333 0.17 17.06 -2.04
C LEU A 333 0.99 17.36 -3.31
N PRO A 334 0.94 16.49 -4.33
CA PRO A 334 1.57 16.77 -5.62
C PRO A 334 1.24 18.18 -6.09
N PRO A 335 2.19 18.89 -6.72
CA PRO A 335 1.96 20.25 -7.19
C PRO A 335 0.82 20.23 -8.20
N GLN A 336 -0.39 20.59 -7.77
CA GLN A 336 -1.53 20.59 -8.67
C GLN A 336 -1.25 21.60 -9.79
N ARG A 337 -1.55 21.24 -11.05
CA ARG A 337 -1.29 22.08 -12.23
C ARG A 337 -1.94 23.45 -12.00
N ALA A 338 -1.13 24.44 -11.67
CA ALA A 338 -1.57 25.79 -11.37
C ALA A 338 -0.65 26.78 -12.09
N TRP A 339 -1.27 27.72 -12.79
CA TRP A 339 -0.61 28.75 -13.57
C TRP A 339 -0.45 30.01 -12.72
N ALA A 340 0.53 30.84 -13.07
CA ALA A 340 0.63 32.18 -12.48
C ALA A 340 -0.66 32.95 -12.78
N PHE A 341 -1.24 33.61 -11.78
CA PHE A 341 -2.44 34.41 -11.97
C PHE A 341 -2.06 35.77 -12.55
N GLU A 342 -1.75 35.76 -13.85
CA GLU A 342 -1.31 36.93 -14.61
C GLU A 342 -2.04 36.99 -15.97
N PRO A 343 -2.16 38.18 -16.58
CA PRO A 343 -2.96 38.35 -17.81
C PRO A 343 -2.50 37.45 -18.97
N ALA A 344 -1.19 37.18 -19.07
CA ALA A 344 -0.63 36.33 -20.12
C ALA A 344 -1.14 34.87 -20.03
N GLN A 345 -1.17 34.30 -18.82
CA GLN A 345 -1.68 32.95 -18.60
C GLN A 345 -3.21 32.90 -18.76
N ILE A 346 -3.93 33.92 -18.26
CA ILE A 346 -5.38 34.01 -18.40
C ILE A 346 -5.78 34.06 -19.89
N ALA A 347 -5.01 34.74 -20.73
CA ALA A 347 -5.27 34.80 -22.17
C ALA A 347 -5.19 33.43 -22.86
N MET A 348 -4.43 32.46 -22.31
CA MET A 348 -4.30 31.11 -22.84
C MET A 348 -5.45 30.18 -22.44
N VAL A 349 -6.27 30.55 -21.45
CA VAL A 349 -7.42 29.76 -20.99
C VAL A 349 -8.50 29.75 -22.09
N PRO A 350 -9.16 28.63 -22.38
CA PRO A 350 -10.25 28.59 -23.38
C PRO A 350 -11.43 29.48 -22.96
N ALA A 351 -12.08 30.09 -23.94
CA ALA A 351 -13.37 30.78 -23.74
C ALA A 351 -14.49 29.72 -23.83
N ALA A 352 -14.63 28.95 -22.76
CA ALA A 352 -15.58 27.84 -22.64
C ALA A 352 -16.10 27.73 -21.22
N GLY A 353 -17.21 27.01 -21.05
CA GLY A 353 -17.79 26.72 -19.73
C GLY A 353 -16.82 25.94 -18.86
N GLY A 354 -16.76 26.27 -17.58
CA GLY A 354 -15.93 25.55 -16.63
C GLY A 354 -15.84 26.18 -15.25
N VAL A 355 -14.95 25.59 -14.44
CA VAL A 355 -14.69 26.00 -13.05
C VAL A 355 -13.25 26.46 -12.87
N TYR A 356 -13.00 27.34 -11.90
CA TYR A 356 -11.67 27.80 -11.53
C TYR A 356 -11.45 27.82 -10.01
N GLU A 357 -10.19 27.69 -9.61
CA GLU A 357 -9.73 27.90 -8.23
C GLU A 357 -8.65 28.99 -8.20
N LEU A 358 -8.80 30.00 -7.34
CA LEU A 358 -7.78 31.01 -7.08
C LEU A 358 -6.95 30.64 -5.87
N LEU A 359 -5.63 30.83 -5.92
CA LEU A 359 -4.70 30.32 -4.91
C LEU A 359 -3.71 31.38 -4.43
N ASP A 360 -3.33 31.28 -3.15
CA ASP A 360 -2.22 32.05 -2.58
C ASP A 360 -0.84 31.46 -2.95
N GLU A 361 0.22 32.07 -2.42
CA GLU A 361 1.62 31.68 -2.64
C GLU A 361 1.95 30.28 -2.11
N ASN A 362 1.21 29.82 -1.11
CA ASN A 362 1.35 28.50 -0.51
C ASN A 362 0.45 27.46 -1.19
N GLY A 363 -0.33 27.86 -2.20
CA GLY A 363 -1.29 26.98 -2.88
C GLY A 363 -2.56 26.70 -2.09
N ALA A 364 -2.89 27.53 -1.09
CA ALA A 364 -4.18 27.48 -0.41
C ALA A 364 -5.27 28.07 -1.31
N VAL A 365 -6.41 27.39 -1.41
CA VAL A 365 -7.54 27.84 -2.22
C VAL A 365 -8.22 29.02 -1.53
N LEU A 366 -8.21 30.16 -2.20
CA LEU A 366 -8.82 31.40 -1.75
C LEU A 366 -10.26 31.53 -2.26
N ALA A 367 -10.51 31.19 -3.51
CA ALA A 367 -11.84 31.22 -4.12
C ALA A 367 -12.04 30.01 -5.03
N ILE A 368 -13.29 29.57 -5.14
CA ILE A 368 -13.78 28.64 -6.15
C ILE A 368 -14.91 29.37 -6.86
N GLY A 369 -14.93 29.31 -8.19
CA GLY A 369 -15.96 29.93 -9.02
C GLY A 369 -16.19 29.17 -10.31
N SER A 370 -17.26 29.49 -11.02
CA SER A 370 -17.59 28.91 -12.32
C SER A 370 -18.17 29.92 -13.29
N GLY A 371 -18.31 29.52 -14.55
CA GLY A 371 -19.04 30.31 -15.52
C GLY A 371 -19.03 29.72 -16.92
N PRO A 372 -19.87 30.26 -17.82
CA PRO A 372 -19.96 29.82 -19.23
C PRO A 372 -18.74 30.24 -20.07
N ASP A 373 -17.92 31.18 -19.58
CA ASP A 373 -16.64 31.57 -20.18
C ASP A 373 -15.58 31.74 -19.09
N LEU A 374 -14.76 30.70 -18.93
CA LEU A 374 -13.64 30.67 -17.98
C LEU A 374 -12.68 31.84 -18.16
N ARG A 375 -12.38 32.22 -19.39
CA ARG A 375 -11.43 33.30 -19.68
C ARG A 375 -12.01 34.64 -19.23
N ALA A 376 -13.29 34.89 -19.50
CA ALA A 376 -13.96 36.10 -19.05
C ALA A 376 -14.04 36.16 -17.52
N ALA A 377 -14.48 35.08 -16.87
CA ALA A 377 -14.60 35.00 -15.42
C ALA A 377 -13.24 35.22 -14.72
N LEU A 378 -12.16 34.59 -15.20
CA LEU A 378 -10.82 34.78 -14.64
C LEU A 378 -10.28 36.20 -14.84
N LYS A 379 -10.62 36.88 -15.95
CA LYS A 379 -10.25 38.30 -16.15
C LYS A 379 -10.93 39.21 -15.14
N GLU A 380 -12.21 38.97 -14.87
CA GLU A 380 -12.97 39.71 -13.87
C GLU A 380 -12.39 39.49 -12.46
N ARG A 381 -12.15 38.23 -12.09
CA ARG A 381 -11.51 37.92 -10.81
C ARG A 381 -10.10 38.44 -10.70
N TYR A 382 -9.34 38.52 -11.79
CA TYR A 382 -8.01 39.13 -11.75
C TYR A 382 -8.08 40.61 -11.37
N ALA A 383 -9.07 41.34 -11.87
CA ALA A 383 -9.28 42.73 -11.47
C ALA A 383 -9.61 42.87 -9.97
N ALA A 384 -10.34 41.91 -9.39
CA ALA A 384 -10.76 41.95 -7.99
C ALA A 384 -9.70 41.40 -7.00
N ASP A 385 -9.01 40.32 -7.36
CA ASP A 385 -8.30 39.45 -6.40
C ASP A 385 -6.80 39.31 -6.66
N ALA A 386 -6.23 39.94 -7.69
CA ALA A 386 -4.80 39.80 -8.03
C ALA A 386 -3.83 40.22 -6.89
N ALA A 387 -4.30 41.00 -5.92
CA ALA A 387 -3.51 41.37 -4.73
C ALA A 387 -3.38 40.21 -3.71
N ARG A 388 -4.27 39.22 -3.76
CA ARG A 388 -4.35 38.11 -2.80
C ARG A 388 -4.04 36.76 -3.45
N ALA A 389 -4.55 36.55 -4.66
CA ALA A 389 -4.30 35.35 -5.44
C ALA A 389 -3.09 35.54 -6.35
N VAL A 390 -2.14 34.61 -6.30
CA VAL A 390 -0.92 34.62 -7.13
C VAL A 390 -0.91 33.49 -8.16
N ARG A 391 -1.77 32.48 -7.97
CA ARG A 391 -1.91 31.34 -8.89
C ARG A 391 -3.38 31.03 -9.11
N PHE A 392 -3.69 30.37 -10.23
CA PHE A 392 -5.02 29.87 -10.51
C PHE A 392 -4.99 28.49 -11.17
N ARG A 393 -6.13 27.81 -11.11
CA ARG A 393 -6.42 26.54 -11.79
C ARG A 393 -7.75 26.66 -12.52
N TRP A 394 -7.93 25.84 -13.54
CA TRP A 394 -9.17 25.78 -14.28
C TRP A 394 -9.43 24.37 -14.83
N GLU A 395 -10.70 24.03 -15.00
CA GLU A 395 -11.21 22.80 -15.61
C GLU A 395 -12.38 23.19 -16.53
N ALA A 396 -12.33 22.81 -17.80
CA ALA A 396 -13.43 23.01 -18.73
C ALA A 396 -14.48 21.93 -18.50
N ASP A 397 -15.73 22.34 -18.27
CA ASP A 397 -16.85 21.45 -17.99
C ASP A 397 -18.15 22.14 -18.43
N GLU A 398 -18.97 21.44 -19.21
CA GLU A 398 -20.27 21.96 -19.65
C GLU A 398 -21.27 22.06 -18.48
N GLN A 399 -21.09 21.26 -17.43
CA GLN A 399 -21.89 21.26 -16.20
C GLN A 399 -21.20 22.05 -15.08
N TYR A 400 -20.58 23.19 -15.42
CA TYR A 400 -19.74 23.98 -14.54
C TYR A 400 -20.37 24.37 -13.19
N SER A 401 -21.69 24.63 -13.14
CA SER A 401 -22.37 24.94 -11.87
C SER A 401 -22.43 23.75 -10.90
N MET A 402 -22.64 22.54 -11.43
CA MET A 402 -22.60 21.31 -10.63
C MET A 402 -21.18 21.06 -10.13
N ARG A 403 -20.21 21.20 -11.04
CA ARG A 403 -18.79 21.01 -10.75
C ARG A 403 -18.27 21.97 -9.67
N GLU A 404 -18.71 23.22 -9.68
CA GLU A 404 -18.39 24.19 -8.62
C GLU A 404 -18.88 23.74 -7.25
N SER A 405 -20.14 23.30 -7.18
CA SER A 405 -20.76 22.81 -5.95
C SER A 405 -19.99 21.62 -5.37
N GLU A 406 -19.56 20.69 -6.23
CA GLU A 406 -18.71 19.55 -5.87
C GLU A 406 -17.35 19.99 -5.27
N LEU A 407 -16.69 20.96 -5.90
CA LEU A 407 -15.41 21.51 -5.42
C LEU A 407 -15.55 22.25 -4.08
N LEU A 408 -16.64 23.00 -3.89
CA LEU A 408 -16.96 23.68 -2.64
C LEU A 408 -17.22 22.67 -1.51
N GLN A 409 -18.01 21.63 -1.77
CA GLN A 409 -18.26 20.55 -0.81
C GLN A 409 -16.96 19.85 -0.40
N ARG A 410 -16.07 19.58 -1.37
CA ARG A 410 -14.75 19.00 -1.12
C ARG A 410 -13.88 19.90 -0.24
N HIS A 411 -13.89 21.21 -0.50
CA HIS A 411 -13.15 22.18 0.32
C HIS A 411 -13.71 22.24 1.74
N LEU A 412 -15.04 22.31 1.88
CA LEU A 412 -15.74 22.35 3.16
C LEU A 412 -15.45 21.09 4.00
N ALA A 413 -15.52 19.90 3.41
CA ALA A 413 -15.22 18.64 4.10
C ALA A 413 -13.77 18.57 4.61
N ARG A 414 -12.83 19.18 3.87
CA ARG A 414 -11.41 19.16 4.22
C ARG A 414 -11.03 20.19 5.28
N PHE A 415 -11.57 21.40 5.19
CA PHE A 415 -11.14 22.54 6.02
C PHE A 415 -12.19 22.98 7.03
N GLY A 416 -13.41 22.44 6.97
CA GLY A 416 -14.53 22.80 7.85
C GLY A 416 -15.08 24.21 7.63
N ARG A 417 -14.70 24.87 6.53
CA ARG A 417 -15.12 26.23 6.16
C ARG A 417 -15.08 26.42 4.65
N LEU A 418 -15.79 27.42 4.13
CA LEU A 418 -15.69 27.84 2.72
C LEU A 418 -14.39 28.61 2.44
N PRO A 419 -13.96 28.69 1.16
CA PRO A 419 -12.82 29.53 0.77
C PRO A 419 -13.04 31.00 1.15
N PRO A 420 -12.01 31.72 1.62
CA PRO A 420 -12.15 33.06 2.19
C PRO A 420 -12.53 34.18 1.21
N LEU A 421 -12.45 33.93 -0.10
CA LEU A 421 -12.82 34.82 -1.20
C LEU A 421 -13.97 34.25 -2.03
N HIS A 422 -14.63 33.19 -1.56
CA HIS A 422 -15.84 32.73 -2.20
C HIS A 422 -16.91 33.81 -2.04
N VAL A 423 -17.46 34.23 -3.17
CA VAL A 423 -18.56 35.19 -3.21
C VAL A 423 -19.79 34.31 -3.31
N GLU A 424 -20.63 34.31 -2.28
CA GLU A 424 -21.98 33.79 -2.43
C GLU A 424 -22.66 34.72 -3.44
N ASP A 425 -22.98 34.19 -4.63
CA ASP A 425 -23.91 34.90 -5.49
C ASP A 425 -25.22 34.98 -4.70
N ASP A 426 -25.56 36.20 -4.26
CA ASP A 426 -26.86 36.54 -3.70
C ASP A 426 -27.94 36.22 -4.75
N LEU A 427 -28.36 34.96 -4.80
CA LEU A 427 -29.53 34.51 -5.56
C LEU A 427 -30.77 34.74 -4.68
N TYR A 428 -31.45 35.83 -5.03
CA TYR A 428 -32.85 36.14 -4.76
C TYR A 428 -33.79 34.93 -4.79
#